data_AF-A0A9E0N8D9-F1
#
_entry.id   AF-A0A9E0N8D9-F1
#
_cell.length_a   1.000
_cell.length_b   1.000
_cell.length_c   1.000
_cell.angle_alpha   90.00
_cell.angle_beta   90.00
_cell.angle_gamma   90.00
#
_symmetry.space_group_name_H-M   'P 1'
#
loop_
_entity.id
_entity.type
_entity.pdbx_description
1 polymer ?
#
loop_
_entity_poly.entity_id
_entity_poly.type
_entity_poly.pdbx_seq_one_letter_code
_entity_poly.pdbx_strand_id
1 'polypeptide(L)'
;MRRAAAIAAVSLAAVAAACNPSPPRGGERGPCFGNRSCDPGLVCLSDLCVRPEPDVTGPTASSPAPGGRTPAGLSPAGLPTPCRDYLDLLDAYATCKVFEPSLRADLAAAFARMRASWANLGGITWPQASIDACADGVRAIRTARVQLGC
;
A
#
# COMPACT_ATOMS: atom_id res chain seq x y z
N MET A 1 61.82 13.01 -33.75
CA MET A 1 62.57 11.86 -33.20
C MET A 1 61.57 10.83 -32.72
N ARG A 2 61.67 9.61 -33.24
CA ARG A 2 60.75 8.47 -33.07
C ARG A 2 61.03 7.76 -31.74
N ARG A 3 60.01 7.44 -30.95
CA ARG A 3 60.03 6.41 -29.89
C ARG A 3 58.69 5.67 -29.97
N ALA A 4 58.69 4.51 -30.64
CA ALA A 4 59.03 3.20 -30.12
C ALA A 4 57.79 2.54 -29.48
N ALA A 5 57.28 1.56 -30.22
CA ALA A 5 56.21 0.66 -29.84
C ALA A 5 56.59 -0.15 -28.59
N ALA A 6 55.59 -0.41 -27.74
CA ALA A 6 55.64 -1.51 -26.78
C ALA A 6 54.27 -2.19 -26.76
N ILE A 7 54.27 -3.39 -27.32
CA ILE A 7 53.19 -4.36 -27.34
C ILE A 7 52.97 -4.84 -25.90
N ALA A 8 51.78 -4.63 -25.35
CA ALA A 8 51.33 -5.32 -24.15
C ALA A 8 50.15 -6.21 -24.56
N ALA A 9 50.45 -7.51 -24.68
CA ALA A 9 49.48 -8.57 -24.90
C ALA A 9 48.42 -8.52 -23.80
N VAL A 10 47.20 -8.10 -24.14
CA VAL A 10 46.07 -8.15 -23.23
C VAL A 10 45.59 -9.58 -23.15
N SER A 11 45.75 -10.12 -21.96
CA SER A 11 45.52 -11.49 -21.53
C SER A 11 44.14 -12.01 -21.93
N LEU A 12 44.17 -13.10 -22.69
CA LEU A 12 43.03 -13.95 -23.01
C LEU A 12 42.65 -14.74 -21.74
N ALA A 13 41.85 -14.14 -20.86
CA ALA A 13 41.38 -14.79 -19.64
C ALA A 13 39.85 -14.68 -19.51
N ALA A 14 39.25 -15.81 -19.14
CA ALA A 14 37.90 -15.97 -18.62
C ALA A 14 36.74 -15.96 -19.64
N VAL A 15 36.43 -17.14 -20.19
CA VAL A 15 35.04 -17.55 -20.34
C VAL A 15 34.89 -18.93 -19.69
N ALA A 16 34.96 -18.96 -18.36
CA ALA A 16 34.31 -20.03 -17.62
C ALA A 16 32.81 -19.83 -17.87
N ALA A 17 32.25 -20.61 -18.79
CA ALA A 17 30.83 -20.68 -19.03
C ALA A 17 30.16 -21.01 -17.69
N ALA A 18 29.57 -19.99 -17.07
CA ALA A 18 28.66 -20.15 -15.96
C ALA A 18 27.43 -20.86 -16.51
N CYS A 19 27.50 -22.19 -16.60
CA CYS A 19 26.35 -23.05 -16.80
C CYS A 19 25.47 -22.93 -15.56
N ASN A 20 24.74 -21.82 -15.44
CA ASN A 20 23.57 -21.77 -14.58
C ASN A 20 22.50 -22.56 -15.33
N PRO A 21 22.15 -23.77 -14.88
CA PRO A 21 21.04 -24.49 -15.49
C PRO A 21 19.82 -23.57 -15.43
N SER A 22 19.25 -23.27 -16.60
CA SER A 22 18.04 -22.47 -16.65
C SER A 22 17.01 -23.14 -15.75
N PRO A 23 16.37 -22.38 -14.85
CA PRO A 23 15.36 -22.93 -13.96
C PRO A 23 14.27 -23.62 -14.79
N PRO A 24 13.75 -24.77 -14.31
CA PRO A 24 12.70 -25.47 -15.02
C PRO A 24 11.48 -24.56 -15.20
N ARG A 25 10.78 -24.72 -16.33
CA ARG A 25 9.53 -24.00 -16.58
C ARG A 25 8.54 -24.29 -15.46
N GLY A 26 7.91 -23.25 -14.93
CA GLY A 26 7.01 -23.32 -13.77
C GLY A 26 7.70 -23.14 -12.42
N GLY A 27 9.01 -23.36 -12.35
CA GLY A 27 9.79 -23.27 -11.12
C GLY A 27 10.18 -21.84 -10.74
N GLU A 28 10.65 -21.66 -9.52
CA GLU A 28 11.02 -20.36 -8.97
C GLU A 28 12.07 -19.64 -9.85
N ARG A 29 11.77 -18.41 -10.26
CA ARG A 29 12.53 -17.56 -11.21
C ARG A 29 12.63 -18.14 -12.64
N GLY A 30 11.85 -19.16 -12.94
CA GLY A 30 11.70 -19.75 -14.27
C GLY A 30 10.54 -19.14 -15.07
N PRO A 31 10.45 -19.47 -16.37
CA PRO A 31 9.36 -19.02 -17.22
C PRO A 31 8.04 -19.68 -16.81
N CYS A 32 6.92 -18.97 -16.95
CA CYS A 32 5.59 -19.52 -16.69
C CYS A 32 5.20 -20.64 -17.67
N PHE A 33 4.22 -21.46 -17.29
CA PHE A 33 3.55 -22.37 -18.21
C PHE A 33 2.74 -21.57 -19.27
N GLY A 34 2.41 -22.21 -20.40
CA GLY A 34 1.72 -21.54 -21.53
C GLY A 34 0.30 -21.03 -21.20
N ASN A 35 -0.27 -21.48 -20.09
CA ASN A 35 -1.54 -21.03 -19.53
C ASN A 35 -1.37 -19.88 -18.50
N ARG A 36 -0.16 -19.29 -18.37
CA ARG A 36 0.20 -18.29 -17.36
C ARG A 36 0.09 -18.79 -15.91
N SER A 37 0.34 -20.08 -15.67
CA SER A 37 0.47 -20.64 -14.31
C SER A 37 1.92 -20.98 -13.97
N CYS A 38 2.16 -21.25 -12.68
CA CYS A 38 3.44 -21.70 -12.13
C CYS A 38 3.22 -22.92 -11.23
N ASP A 39 4.31 -23.49 -10.71
CA ASP A 39 4.23 -24.54 -9.70
C ASP A 39 3.49 -24.04 -8.44
N PRO A 40 2.91 -24.95 -7.61
CA PRO A 40 2.14 -24.57 -6.44
C PRO A 40 2.88 -23.61 -5.49
N GLY A 41 2.21 -22.51 -5.13
CA GLY A 41 2.77 -21.48 -4.24
C GLY A 41 3.56 -20.38 -4.96
N LEU A 42 3.62 -20.39 -6.30
CA LEU A 42 4.22 -19.33 -7.11
C LEU A 42 3.15 -18.59 -7.93
N VAL A 43 3.42 -17.33 -8.26
CA VAL A 43 2.55 -16.48 -9.08
C VAL A 43 3.30 -16.12 -10.37
N CYS A 44 2.61 -16.18 -11.51
CA CYS A 44 3.15 -15.75 -12.79
C CYS A 44 3.08 -14.22 -12.90
N LEU A 45 4.23 -13.55 -12.80
CA LEU A 45 4.37 -12.10 -12.93
C LEU A 45 5.35 -11.80 -14.06
N SER A 46 4.88 -11.13 -15.11
CA SER A 46 5.70 -10.77 -16.28
C SER A 46 6.42 -11.97 -16.92
N ASP A 47 5.68 -13.06 -17.13
CA ASP A 47 6.16 -14.34 -17.66
C ASP A 47 7.22 -15.07 -16.80
N LEU A 48 7.42 -14.63 -15.55
CA LEU A 48 8.29 -15.27 -14.56
C LEU A 48 7.51 -15.76 -13.34
N CYS A 49 7.86 -16.94 -12.87
CA CYS A 49 7.31 -17.52 -11.65
C CYS A 49 8.03 -16.97 -10.43
N VAL A 50 7.36 -16.12 -9.67
CA VAL A 50 7.88 -15.52 -8.44
C VAL A 50 7.13 -16.05 -7.23
N ARG A 51 7.86 -16.22 -6.11
CA ARG A 51 7.21 -16.51 -4.84
C ARG A 51 6.57 -15.22 -4.34
N PRO A 52 5.25 -15.18 -4.09
CA PRO A 52 4.65 -14.02 -3.45
C PRO A 52 5.33 -13.85 -2.08
N GLU A 53 5.71 -12.63 -1.73
CA GLU A 53 6.21 -12.38 -0.38
C GLU A 53 5.12 -12.86 0.59
N PRO A 54 5.47 -13.69 1.60
CA PRO A 54 4.49 -14.06 2.61
C PRO A 54 3.99 -12.74 3.15
N ASP A 55 2.67 -12.48 3.04
CA ASP A 55 2.06 -11.23 3.49
C ASP A 55 2.64 -10.87 4.85
N VAL A 56 3.61 -9.95 4.88
CA VAL A 56 4.18 -9.41 6.11
C VAL A 56 3.23 -8.33 6.62
N THR A 57 1.93 -8.61 6.50
CA THR A 57 0.85 -7.88 7.13
C THR A 57 0.53 -8.58 8.44
N GLY A 58 1.57 -8.72 9.27
CA GLY A 58 1.47 -9.06 10.67
C GLY A 58 2.37 -8.08 11.42
N PRO A 59 1.82 -7.05 12.10
CA PRO A 59 2.64 -6.22 12.95
C PRO A 59 3.28 -7.12 13.99
N THR A 60 4.60 -7.09 14.03
CA THR A 60 5.43 -7.70 15.06
C THR A 60 4.82 -7.37 16.42
N ALA A 61 4.34 -8.41 17.10
CA ALA A 61 3.72 -8.34 18.39
C ALA A 61 4.63 -7.64 19.41
N SER A 62 4.18 -6.49 19.91
CA SER A 62 4.44 -6.12 21.29
C SER A 62 3.27 -6.64 22.12
N SER A 63 3.53 -7.74 22.83
CA SER A 63 2.86 -8.33 24.01
C SER A 63 1.34 -8.19 24.28
N PRO A 64 0.72 -9.25 24.85
CA PRO A 64 -0.71 -9.49 24.78
C PRO A 64 -1.49 -8.81 25.92
N ALA A 65 -2.72 -8.35 25.62
CA ALA A 65 -3.75 -8.15 26.63
C ALA A 65 -4.92 -9.09 26.32
N PRO A 66 -5.17 -10.13 27.14
CA PRO A 66 -6.37 -10.94 27.04
C PRO A 66 -7.48 -10.16 27.72
N GLY A 67 -8.29 -9.48 26.93
CA GLY A 67 -9.42 -8.70 27.43
C GLY A 67 -10.48 -8.63 26.37
N GLY A 68 -11.32 -9.66 26.34
CA GLY A 68 -12.52 -9.71 25.51
C GLY A 68 -13.27 -8.39 25.60
N ARG A 69 -13.42 -7.74 24.45
CA ARG A 69 -14.38 -6.67 24.27
C ARG A 69 -15.31 -7.14 23.16
N THR A 70 -16.56 -7.32 23.54
CA THR A 70 -17.73 -7.14 22.67
C THR A 70 -17.44 -6.09 21.58
N PRO A 71 -18.02 -6.20 20.37
CA PRO A 71 -17.95 -5.15 19.35
C PRO A 71 -18.79 -3.91 19.77
N ALA A 72 -18.49 -3.36 20.95
CA ALA A 72 -18.97 -2.09 21.46
C ALA A 72 -18.10 -1.01 20.81
N GLY A 73 -18.51 -0.57 19.63
CA GLY A 73 -17.80 0.49 18.89
C GLY A 73 -18.40 0.84 17.53
N LEU A 74 -19.28 -0.01 17.01
CA LEU A 74 -20.08 0.34 15.83
C LEU A 74 -21.08 1.42 16.27
N SER A 75 -20.90 2.64 15.77
CA SER A 75 -21.97 3.66 15.77
C SER A 75 -23.20 3.12 15.05
N PRO A 76 -24.37 3.78 15.17
CA PRO A 76 -25.55 3.45 14.37
C PRO A 76 -25.30 3.35 12.85
N ALA A 77 -24.22 3.94 12.33
CA ALA A 77 -23.83 3.84 10.91
C ALA A 77 -22.90 2.66 10.56
N GLY A 78 -22.46 1.84 11.53
CA GLY A 78 -21.57 0.69 11.27
C GLY A 78 -20.12 1.05 10.90
N LEU A 79 -19.72 2.32 11.03
CA LEU A 79 -18.34 2.75 10.73
C LEU A 79 -17.38 2.50 11.90
N PRO A 80 -16.16 1.99 11.63
CA PRO A 80 -15.06 1.99 12.58
C PRO A 80 -14.75 3.39 13.12
N THR A 81 -14.37 3.50 14.40
CA THR A 81 -14.03 4.76 15.06
C THR A 81 -13.06 5.66 14.26
N PRO A 82 -11.90 5.18 13.76
CA PRO A 82 -10.96 6.07 13.05
C PRO A 82 -11.55 6.63 11.76
N CYS A 83 -12.45 5.90 11.10
CA CYS A 83 -13.16 6.36 9.92
C CYS A 83 -14.21 7.42 10.25
N ARG A 84 -14.83 7.34 11.42
CA ARG A 84 -15.74 8.38 11.92
C ARG A 84 -14.97 9.65 12.27
N ASP A 85 -13.88 9.52 13.03
CA ASP A 85 -13.02 10.65 13.40
C ASP A 85 -12.46 11.35 12.16
N TYR A 86 -12.13 10.58 11.11
CA TYR A 86 -11.72 11.12 9.82
C TYR A 86 -12.80 12.00 9.19
N LEU A 87 -14.04 11.51 9.13
CA LEU A 87 -15.16 12.25 8.57
C LEU A 87 -15.48 13.51 9.38
N ASP A 88 -15.42 13.45 10.71
CA ASP A 88 -15.64 14.63 11.57
C ASP A 88 -14.54 15.68 11.37
N LEU A 89 -13.28 15.23 11.20
CA LEU A 89 -12.17 16.12 10.88
C LEU A 89 -12.27 16.75 9.50
N LEU A 90 -12.77 16.03 8.50
CA LEU A 90 -13.03 16.57 7.18
C LEU A 90 -14.09 17.67 7.21
N ASP A 91 -15.18 17.51 8.00
CA ASP A 91 -16.16 18.58 8.19
C ASP A 91 -15.53 19.81 8.83
N ALA A 92 -14.77 19.61 9.91
CA ALA A 92 -14.08 20.72 10.57
C ALA A 92 -13.09 21.41 9.61
N TYR A 93 -12.37 20.64 8.79
CA TYR A 93 -11.47 21.16 7.76
C TYR A 93 -12.21 21.99 6.71
N ALA A 94 -13.34 21.51 6.19
CA ALA A 94 -14.16 22.24 5.22
C ALA A 94 -14.68 23.59 5.76
N THR A 95 -14.82 23.72 7.08
CA THR A 95 -15.22 24.99 7.71
C THR A 95 -14.08 25.99 7.91
N CYS A 96 -12.83 25.63 7.58
CA CYS A 96 -11.70 26.52 7.80
C CYS A 96 -11.83 27.83 7.01
N LYS A 97 -11.69 28.96 7.73
CA LYS A 97 -11.89 30.30 7.17
C LYS A 97 -10.86 30.74 6.14
N VAL A 98 -9.74 30.02 6.04
CA VAL A 98 -8.68 30.28 5.06
C VAL A 98 -9.14 29.92 3.64
N PHE A 99 -10.10 29.00 3.50
CA PHE A 99 -10.62 28.62 2.19
C PHE A 99 -11.65 29.62 1.67
N GLU A 100 -11.62 29.83 0.35
CA GLU A 100 -12.65 30.59 -0.36
C GLU A 100 -14.05 29.99 -0.10
N PRO A 101 -15.11 30.80 0.06
CA PRO A 101 -16.46 30.29 0.29
C PRO A 101 -16.95 29.23 -0.72
N SER A 102 -16.61 29.37 -1.99
CA SER A 102 -16.95 28.41 -3.05
C SER A 102 -16.29 27.05 -2.81
N LEU A 103 -14.97 27.03 -2.57
CA LEU A 103 -14.20 25.83 -2.25
C LEU A 103 -14.72 25.13 -0.98
N ARG A 104 -15.11 25.88 0.05
CA ARG A 104 -15.70 25.31 1.27
C ARG A 104 -17.02 24.59 0.98
N ALA A 105 -17.87 25.18 0.15
CA ALA A 105 -19.13 24.56 -0.26
C ALA A 105 -18.90 23.28 -1.06
N ASP A 106 -17.93 23.30 -1.99
CA ASP A 106 -17.58 22.14 -2.80
C ASP A 106 -16.99 21.00 -1.96
N LEU A 107 -16.09 21.31 -1.02
CA LEU A 107 -15.54 20.33 -0.08
C LEU A 107 -16.62 19.72 0.81
N ALA A 108 -17.50 20.56 1.39
CA ALA A 108 -18.62 20.08 2.20
C ALA A 108 -19.54 19.14 1.38
N ALA A 109 -19.86 19.50 0.14
CA ALA A 109 -20.66 18.66 -0.74
C ALA A 109 -19.95 17.35 -1.10
N ALA A 110 -18.63 17.37 -1.32
CA ALA A 110 -17.84 16.17 -1.56
C ALA A 110 -17.83 15.22 -0.36
N PHE A 111 -17.66 15.76 0.86
CA PHE A 111 -17.68 14.95 2.08
C PHE A 111 -19.05 14.40 2.41
N ALA A 112 -20.12 15.16 2.14
CA ALA A 112 -21.49 14.66 2.25
C ALA A 112 -21.72 13.44 1.32
N ARG A 113 -21.26 13.50 0.06
CA ARG A 113 -21.34 12.36 -0.88
C ARG A 113 -20.54 11.15 -0.38
N MET A 114 -19.37 11.39 0.21
CA MET A 114 -18.53 10.33 0.79
C MET A 114 -19.20 9.66 2.00
N ARG A 115 -19.84 10.43 2.89
CA ARG A 115 -20.62 9.84 4.00
C ARG A 115 -21.78 9.01 3.50
N ALA A 116 -22.50 9.51 2.50
CA ALA A 116 -23.63 8.78 1.92
C ALA A 116 -23.18 7.45 1.30
N SER A 117 -22.05 7.43 0.59
CA SER A 117 -21.53 6.17 0.04
C SER A 117 -21.10 5.20 1.15
N TRP A 118 -20.53 5.70 2.24
CA TRP A 118 -20.10 4.85 3.36
C TRP A 118 -21.27 4.34 4.21
N ALA A 119 -22.34 5.12 4.36
CA ALA A 119 -23.57 4.67 5.02
C ALA A 119 -24.22 3.48 4.29
N ASN A 120 -24.14 3.46 2.95
CA ASN A 120 -24.62 2.35 2.14
C ASN A 120 -23.77 1.07 2.27
N LEU A 121 -22.57 1.17 2.84
CA LEU A 121 -21.70 0.02 3.14
C LEU A 121 -22.02 -0.61 4.50
N GLY A 122 -23.02 -0.10 5.24
CA GLY A 122 -23.40 -0.64 6.55
C GLY A 122 -23.61 -2.15 6.53
N GLY A 123 -23.00 -2.85 7.49
CA GLY A 123 -23.11 -4.31 7.65
C GLY A 123 -21.98 -5.13 7.04
N ILE A 124 -21.03 -4.52 6.32
CA ILE A 124 -19.81 -5.22 5.88
C ILE A 124 -18.71 -5.14 6.94
N THR A 125 -17.91 -6.20 7.04
CA THR A 125 -16.64 -6.16 7.77
C THR A 125 -15.65 -5.31 6.99
N TRP A 126 -15.19 -4.22 7.59
CA TRP A 126 -14.21 -3.33 6.98
C TRP A 126 -12.83 -4.00 6.97
N PRO A 127 -12.12 -4.03 5.82
CA PRO A 127 -10.77 -4.55 5.78
C PRO A 127 -9.84 -3.65 6.60
N GLN A 128 -8.86 -4.23 7.28
CA GLN A 128 -7.95 -3.50 8.17
C GLN A 128 -7.23 -2.36 7.44
N ALA A 129 -6.83 -2.57 6.18
CA ALA A 129 -6.22 -1.53 5.35
C ALA A 129 -7.09 -0.28 5.19
N SER A 130 -8.42 -0.41 5.13
CA SER A 130 -9.32 0.76 5.09
C SER A 130 -9.39 1.48 6.43
N ILE A 131 -9.36 0.75 7.53
CA ILE A 131 -9.32 1.30 8.89
C ILE A 131 -8.02 2.11 9.10
N ASP A 132 -6.89 1.55 8.66
CA ASP A 132 -5.58 2.19 8.74
C ASP A 132 -5.52 3.44 7.85
N ALA A 133 -6.05 3.37 6.63
CA ALA A 133 -6.14 4.52 5.73
C ALA A 133 -6.97 5.67 6.33
N CYS A 134 -8.07 5.38 7.04
CA CYS A 134 -8.82 6.39 7.78
C CYS A 134 -7.96 7.04 8.88
N ALA A 135 -7.21 6.25 9.63
CA ALA A 135 -6.33 6.75 10.69
C ALA A 135 -5.17 7.61 10.13
N ASP A 136 -4.60 7.23 8.99
CA ASP A 136 -3.63 8.05 8.26
C ASP A 136 -4.23 9.37 7.77
N GLY A 137 -5.44 9.33 7.22
CA GLY A 137 -6.18 10.51 6.81
C GLY A 137 -6.40 11.48 7.98
N VAL A 138 -6.75 10.98 9.16
CA VAL A 138 -6.90 11.78 10.40
C VAL A 138 -5.60 12.53 10.70
N ARG A 139 -4.45 11.83 10.66
CA ARG A 139 -3.13 12.45 10.90
C ARG A 139 -2.82 13.52 9.86
N ALA A 140 -3.06 13.24 8.57
CA ALA A 140 -2.80 14.17 7.49
C ALA A 140 -3.62 15.46 7.62
N ILE A 141 -4.93 15.35 7.89
CA ILE A 141 -5.81 16.51 8.05
C ILE A 141 -5.41 17.33 9.27
N ARG A 142 -5.09 16.69 10.40
CA ARG A 142 -4.63 17.42 11.59
C ARG A 142 -3.38 18.24 11.30
N THR A 143 -2.40 17.65 10.61
CA THR A 143 -1.19 18.37 10.17
C THR A 143 -1.54 19.54 9.26
N ALA A 144 -2.39 19.32 8.25
CA ALA A 144 -2.79 20.36 7.31
C ALA A 144 -3.52 21.52 8.00
N ARG A 145 -4.41 21.23 8.97
CA ARG A 145 -5.09 22.24 9.77
C ARG A 145 -4.11 23.14 10.51
N VAL A 146 -3.16 22.52 11.23
CA VAL A 146 -2.12 23.24 11.96
C VAL A 146 -1.31 24.14 11.03
N GLN A 147 -0.92 23.65 9.84
CA GLN A 147 -0.18 24.44 8.86
C GLN A 147 -0.99 25.63 8.31
N LEU A 148 -2.29 25.46 8.13
CA LEU A 148 -3.19 26.49 7.62
C LEU A 148 -3.70 27.45 8.70
N GLY A 149 -3.46 27.17 9.99
CA GLY A 149 -4.07 27.95 11.08
C GLY A 149 -5.57 27.71 11.23
N CYS A 150 -6.02 26.52 10.81
CA CYS A 150 -7.30 25.94 11.15
C CYS A 150 -7.14 25.02 12.39
#